data_AF-A0A7N8Y470-F1
#
_entry.id   AF-A0A7N8Y470-F1
#
_cell.length_a   1.000
_cell.length_b   1.000
_cell.length_c   1.000
_cell.angle_alpha   90.00
_cell.angle_beta   90.00
_cell.angle_gamma   90.00
#
_symmetry.space_group_name_H-M   'P 1'
#
loop_
_entity.id
_entity.type
_entity.pdbx_description
1 polymer ?
#
loop_
_entity_poly.entity_id
_entity_poly.type
_entity_poly.pdbx_seq_one_letter_code
_entity_poly.pdbx_strand_id
1 'polypeptide(L)'
;TAIPTPACRTHSPLRYSVSLTESALTIQQISSSPGRTKVVFNLTDCIGCRAYRGPDKADVGAYFTAYFYPFKRRWMSFGVARQRVEQCFRVALAQDPLANLQEAERWAHKCLLAVLRGRVLYKEVRRPCRVMVLVNPHSGRGQALQLFTGHVQGMLTEAAVPYTLVITEHQNHAREMVRKTDLSQWDALVIMSGDGLLFEVINGLMEREDWQEAIQIPLGILPGGSGNALAASVHHYSQ
;
A
#
# COMPACT_ATOMS: atom_id res chain seq x y z
N THR A 1 -23.67 -6.59 -11.28
CA THR A 1 -23.98 -5.24 -10.78
C THR A 1 -24.28 -5.37 -9.30
N ALA A 2 -23.35 -5.04 -8.42
CA ALA A 2 -23.62 -5.01 -6.97
C ALA A 2 -23.90 -3.56 -6.57
N ILE A 3 -24.79 -3.36 -5.60
CA ILE A 3 -25.22 -2.04 -5.13
C ILE A 3 -24.59 -1.78 -3.77
N PRO A 4 -23.41 -1.15 -3.69
CA PRO A 4 -22.90 -0.74 -2.39
C PRO A 4 -23.36 0.66 -1.96
N THR A 5 -23.34 0.89 -0.66
CA THR A 5 -23.69 2.17 0.01
C THR A 5 -22.48 2.72 0.79
N PRO A 6 -22.15 4.01 0.74
CA PRO A 6 -21.06 4.60 1.50
C PRO A 6 -21.43 4.70 2.98
N ALA A 7 -20.46 4.44 3.84
CA ALA A 7 -20.61 4.49 5.29
C ALA A 7 -20.50 5.93 5.82
N CYS A 8 -21.45 6.81 5.48
CA CYS A 8 -21.67 8.04 6.23
C CYS A 8 -22.95 7.87 7.06
N ARG A 9 -22.79 7.93 8.39
CA ARG A 9 -23.91 7.99 9.33
C ARG A 9 -24.73 9.26 9.03
N THR A 10 -26.05 9.14 9.15
CA THR A 10 -27.11 10.19 9.25
C THR A 10 -27.99 10.55 8.04
N HIS A 11 -27.94 9.87 6.89
CA HIS A 11 -28.99 10.02 5.87
C HIS A 11 -29.36 8.67 5.24
N SER A 12 -30.61 8.57 4.72
CA SER A 12 -31.11 7.40 3.99
C SER A 12 -30.04 6.82 3.07
N PRO A 13 -29.80 5.49 3.10
CA PRO A 13 -28.62 4.91 2.45
C PRO A 13 -28.65 5.17 0.95
N LEU A 14 -27.79 6.08 0.50
CA LEU A 14 -27.61 6.39 -0.91
C LEU A 14 -27.08 5.15 -1.62
N ARG A 15 -27.85 4.63 -2.59
CA ARG A 15 -27.47 3.47 -3.39
C ARG A 15 -26.53 3.90 -4.51
N TYR A 16 -25.45 3.16 -4.72
CA TYR A 16 -24.52 3.38 -5.82
C TYR A 16 -24.44 2.15 -6.71
N SER A 17 -24.31 2.39 -8.00
CA SER A 17 -23.81 1.40 -8.95
C SER A 17 -22.29 1.51 -8.97
N VAL A 18 -21.62 0.38 -8.76
CA VAL A 18 -20.16 0.29 -8.88
C VAL A 18 -19.83 -0.62 -10.04
N SER A 19 -18.93 -0.17 -10.91
CA SER A 19 -18.38 -0.96 -12.00
C SER A 19 -16.86 -0.94 -11.97
N LEU A 20 -16.26 -2.09 -12.26
CA LEU A 20 -14.82 -2.30 -12.35
C LEU A 20 -14.48 -2.67 -13.79
N THR A 21 -13.57 -1.92 -14.39
CA THR A 21 -12.93 -2.26 -15.66
C THR A 21 -11.48 -2.69 -15.41
N GLU A 22 -10.72 -2.97 -16.46
CA GLU A 22 -9.30 -3.29 -16.35
C GLU A 22 -8.44 -2.12 -15.85
N SER A 23 -8.94 -0.88 -15.98
CA SER A 23 -8.18 0.34 -15.68
C SER A 23 -8.85 1.28 -14.68
N ALA A 24 -10.12 1.09 -14.35
CA ALA A 24 -10.84 2.02 -13.49
C ALA A 24 -11.91 1.38 -12.60
N LEU A 25 -12.12 1.98 -11.43
CA LEU A 25 -13.29 1.77 -10.58
C LEU A 25 -14.22 2.98 -10.72
N THR A 26 -15.42 2.74 -11.25
CA THR A 26 -16.44 3.79 -11.47
C THR A 26 -17.56 3.64 -10.46
N ILE A 27 -17.96 4.77 -9.88
CA ILE A 27 -19.02 4.88 -8.87
C ILE A 27 -20.05 5.85 -9.41
N GLN A 28 -21.31 5.43 -9.43
CA GLN A 28 -22.42 6.26 -9.88
C GLN A 28 -23.57 6.16 -8.89
N GLN A 29 -24.02 7.30 -8.37
CA GLN A 29 -25.20 7.34 -7.51
C GLN A 29 -26.44 6.97 -8.30
N ILE A 30 -27.29 6.11 -7.72
CA ILE A 30 -28.57 5.71 -8.28
C ILE A 30 -29.61 6.71 -7.75
N SER A 31 -29.89 7.77 -8.51
CA SER A 31 -30.92 8.77 -8.21
C SER A 31 -31.93 8.89 -9.34
N SER A 32 -33.16 9.30 -9.00
CA SER A 32 -34.26 9.58 -9.95
C SER A 32 -33.96 10.73 -10.92
N SER A 33 -32.98 11.59 -10.60
CA SER A 33 -32.54 12.70 -11.44
C SER A 33 -31.23 12.33 -12.16
N PRO A 34 -31.21 12.17 -13.49
CA PRO A 34 -30.00 11.82 -14.21
C PRO A 34 -29.08 13.05 -14.29
N GLY A 35 -27.90 13.00 -13.65
CA GLY A 35 -26.83 13.93 -14.04
C GLY A 35 -25.75 14.37 -13.06
N ARG A 36 -25.61 13.89 -11.80
CA ARG A 36 -24.67 14.63 -10.90
C ARG A 36 -23.59 13.96 -10.06
N THR A 37 -23.39 12.64 -10.03
CA THR A 37 -22.27 12.09 -9.21
C THR A 37 -21.70 10.80 -9.78
N LYS A 38 -21.15 10.85 -11.01
CA LYS A 38 -20.23 9.81 -11.51
C LYS A 38 -18.81 10.17 -11.06
N VAL A 39 -18.17 9.30 -10.29
CA VAL A 39 -16.78 9.41 -9.87
C VAL A 39 -16.01 8.25 -10.46
N VAL A 40 -14.82 8.52 -11.01
CA VAL A 40 -13.96 7.50 -11.62
C VAL A 40 -12.60 7.55 -10.92
N PHE A 41 -12.15 6.41 -10.43
CA PHE A 41 -10.83 6.21 -9.87
C PHE A 41 -9.97 5.36 -10.81
N ASN A 42 -8.78 5.83 -11.13
CA ASN A 42 -7.83 5.05 -11.94
C ASN A 42 -7.19 3.95 -11.07
N LEU A 43 -7.14 2.72 -11.56
CA LEU A 43 -6.54 1.60 -10.86
C LEU A 43 -5.01 1.69 -10.79
N THR A 44 -4.36 2.50 -11.63
CA THR A 44 -2.93 2.82 -11.47
C THR A 44 -2.64 3.56 -10.16
N ASP A 45 -3.63 4.27 -9.62
CA ASP A 45 -3.54 4.97 -8.34
C ASP A 45 -3.95 4.09 -7.16
N CYS A 46 -4.49 2.89 -7.42
CA CYS A 46 -4.91 1.96 -6.39
C CYS A 46 -3.72 1.13 -5.90
N ILE A 47 -3.55 1.03 -4.58
CA ILE A 47 -2.46 0.23 -3.98
C ILE A 47 -2.95 -1.10 -3.41
N GLY A 48 -4.25 -1.18 -3.08
CA GLY A 48 -4.83 -2.40 -2.54
C GLY A 48 -6.29 -2.21 -2.11
N CYS A 49 -6.86 -3.32 -1.63
CA CYS A 49 -8.27 -3.46 -1.31
C CYS A 49 -8.45 -4.43 -0.14
N ARG A 50 -9.52 -4.27 0.63
CA ARG A 50 -9.91 -5.20 1.69
C ARG A 50 -11.41 -5.46 1.69
N ALA A 51 -11.78 -6.66 2.13
CA ALA A 51 -13.16 -7.02 2.46
C ALA A 51 -13.23 -7.41 3.95
N TYR A 52 -14.27 -6.99 4.66
CA TYR A 52 -14.43 -7.25 6.09
C TYR A 52 -15.89 -7.14 6.52
N ARG A 53 -16.22 -7.68 7.70
CA ARG A 53 -17.52 -7.47 8.35
C ARG A 53 -17.51 -6.18 9.16
N GLY A 54 -18.67 -5.54 9.27
CA GLY A 54 -18.82 -4.36 10.14
C GLY A 54 -18.46 -4.66 11.60
N PRO A 55 -18.06 -3.65 12.39
CA PRO A 55 -17.79 -3.82 13.81
C PRO A 55 -19.06 -4.14 14.62
N ASP A 56 -20.23 -3.76 14.10
CA ASP A 56 -21.52 -4.06 14.70
C ASP A 56 -21.99 -5.46 14.28
N LYS A 57 -22.16 -6.35 15.25
CA LYS A 57 -22.65 -7.73 15.01
C LYS A 57 -24.09 -7.76 14.51
N ALA A 58 -24.87 -6.69 14.72
CA ALA A 58 -26.22 -6.56 14.20
C ALA A 58 -26.23 -6.16 12.71
N ASP A 59 -25.12 -5.63 12.17
CA ASP A 59 -25.03 -5.33 10.75
C ASP A 59 -24.81 -6.62 9.94
N VAL A 60 -25.86 -7.06 9.23
CA VAL A 60 -25.79 -8.18 8.29
C VAL A 60 -24.96 -7.86 7.04
N GLY A 61 -24.58 -6.59 6.84
CA GLY A 61 -23.76 -6.14 5.72
C GLY A 61 -22.27 -6.48 5.87
N ALA A 62 -21.59 -6.56 4.75
CA ALA A 62 -20.14 -6.59 4.67
C ALA A 62 -19.61 -5.33 3.99
N TYR A 63 -18.30 -5.13 4.01
CA TYR A 63 -17.67 -3.93 3.49
C TYR A 63 -16.54 -4.32 2.54
N PHE A 64 -16.49 -3.62 1.42
CA PHE A 64 -15.37 -3.60 0.48
C PHE A 64 -14.75 -2.19 0.51
N THR A 65 -13.45 -2.10 0.76
CA THR A 65 -12.71 -0.84 0.77
C THR A 65 -11.58 -0.92 -0.24
N ALA A 66 -11.43 0.12 -1.07
CA ALA A 66 -10.31 0.31 -1.98
C ALA A 66 -9.51 1.56 -1.59
N TYR A 67 -8.19 1.45 -1.65
CA TYR A 67 -7.25 2.51 -1.26
C TYR A 67 -6.57 3.09 -2.49
N PHE A 68 -6.75 4.39 -2.69
CA PHE A 68 -6.19 5.13 -3.80
C PHE A 68 -5.28 6.25 -3.31
N TYR A 69 -4.26 6.55 -4.11
CA TYR A 69 -3.35 7.66 -3.89
C TYR A 69 -3.31 8.53 -5.15
N PRO A 70 -4.39 9.16 -5.62
CA PRO A 70 -4.32 10.01 -6.81
C PRO A 70 -3.45 11.25 -6.58
N PHE A 71 -2.86 11.80 -7.65
CA PHE A 71 -2.25 13.12 -7.60
C PHE A 71 -3.32 14.20 -7.45
N LYS A 72 -3.16 15.06 -6.45
CA LYS A 72 -4.02 16.22 -6.20
C LYS A 72 -3.16 17.47 -5.99
N ARG A 73 -3.69 18.63 -6.39
CA ARG A 73 -3.05 19.92 -6.14
C ARG A 73 -3.02 20.21 -4.64
N ARG A 74 -1.90 20.74 -4.13
CA ARG A 74 -1.84 21.26 -2.77
C ARG A 74 -2.51 22.63 -2.72
N TRP A 75 -3.33 22.86 -1.69
CA TRP A 75 -4.03 24.15 -1.50
C TRP A 75 -3.03 25.32 -1.41
N MET A 76 -1.87 25.11 -0.80
CA MET A 76 -0.90 26.18 -0.48
C MET A 76 0.42 26.11 -1.27
N SER A 77 0.54 25.27 -2.31
CA SER A 77 1.75 25.22 -3.13
C SER A 77 1.47 24.83 -4.58
N PHE A 78 2.33 25.27 -5.51
CA PHE A 78 2.24 24.98 -6.95
C PHE A 78 2.52 23.52 -7.34
N GLY A 79 2.61 22.60 -6.37
CA GLY A 79 2.95 21.20 -6.59
C GLY A 79 1.74 20.26 -6.54
N VAL A 80 1.82 19.15 -7.29
CA VAL A 80 0.94 18.00 -7.12
C VAL A 80 1.55 17.01 -6.14
N ALA A 81 0.72 16.39 -5.31
CA ALA A 81 1.16 15.33 -4.41
C ALA A 81 0.13 14.19 -4.41
N ARG A 82 0.62 12.96 -4.22
CA ARG A 82 -0.22 11.79 -3.97
C ARG A 82 -0.98 12.02 -2.65
N GLN A 83 -2.30 11.87 -2.67
CA GLN A 83 -3.15 12.00 -1.47
C GLN A 83 -3.98 10.75 -1.26
N ARG A 84 -3.99 10.23 -0.03
CA ARG A 84 -4.80 9.07 0.34
C ARG A 84 -6.28 9.37 0.16
N VAL A 85 -6.97 8.50 -0.58
CA VAL A 85 -8.42 8.48 -0.74
C VAL A 85 -8.89 7.06 -0.46
N GLU A 86 -9.73 6.93 0.55
CA GLU A 86 -10.36 5.67 0.92
C GLU A 86 -11.79 5.65 0.39
N GLN A 87 -12.11 4.63 -0.41
CA GLN A 87 -13.47 4.43 -0.87
C GLN A 87 -14.04 3.15 -0.26
N CYS A 88 -15.02 3.33 0.63
CA CYS A 88 -15.69 2.25 1.35
C CYS A 88 -17.10 2.03 0.82
N PHE A 89 -17.45 0.75 0.67
CA PHE A 89 -18.67 0.26 0.06
C PHE A 89 -19.29 -0.80 0.95
N ARG A 90 -20.46 -0.53 1.52
CA ARG A 90 -21.25 -1.52 2.25
C ARG A 90 -22.05 -2.38 1.27
N VAL A 91 -21.80 -3.68 1.29
CA VAL A 91 -22.48 -4.74 0.53
C VAL A 91 -23.54 -5.38 1.41
N ALA A 92 -24.81 -5.24 1.02
CA ALA A 92 -25.95 -5.82 1.73
C ALA A 92 -27.01 -6.27 0.72
N LEU A 93 -26.66 -7.31 -0.05
CA LEU A 93 -27.52 -7.86 -1.11
C LEU A 93 -28.55 -8.86 -0.56
N ALA A 94 -28.22 -9.50 0.57
CA ALA A 94 -29.07 -10.49 1.23
C ALA A 94 -29.14 -10.21 2.74
N GLN A 95 -30.08 -10.88 3.42
CA GLN A 95 -30.12 -10.94 4.89
C GLN A 95 -29.03 -11.85 5.47
N ASP A 96 -28.42 -12.69 4.63
CA ASP A 96 -27.31 -13.57 5.02
C ASP A 96 -25.98 -12.79 5.08
N PRO A 97 -25.36 -12.67 6.27
CA PRO A 97 -24.06 -12.01 6.41
C PRO A 97 -22.92 -12.71 5.68
N LEU A 98 -23.00 -14.03 5.50
CA LEU A 98 -21.95 -14.79 4.81
C LEU A 98 -21.97 -14.49 3.31
N ALA A 99 -23.15 -14.52 2.68
CA ALA A 99 -23.31 -14.14 1.28
C ALA A 99 -22.84 -12.70 1.01
N ASN A 100 -23.12 -11.76 1.91
CA ASN A 100 -22.66 -10.39 1.78
C ASN A 100 -21.13 -10.28 1.86
N LEU A 101 -20.49 -11.03 2.76
CA LEU A 101 -19.03 -11.08 2.87
C LEU A 101 -18.38 -11.68 1.62
N GLN A 102 -18.91 -12.79 1.11
CA GLN A 102 -18.40 -13.43 -0.10
C GLN A 102 -18.47 -12.50 -1.32
N GLU A 103 -19.54 -11.70 -1.42
CA GLU A 103 -19.61 -10.68 -2.48
C GLU A 103 -18.58 -9.57 -2.27
N ALA A 104 -18.40 -9.07 -1.05
CA ALA A 104 -17.37 -8.07 -0.76
C ALA A 104 -15.95 -8.59 -1.06
N GLU A 105 -15.65 -9.85 -0.71
CA GLU A 105 -14.39 -10.52 -1.03
C GLU A 105 -14.20 -10.67 -2.54
N ARG A 106 -15.27 -11.02 -3.27
CA ARG A 106 -15.24 -11.09 -4.74
C ARG A 106 -14.89 -9.74 -5.37
N TRP A 107 -15.42 -8.64 -4.84
CA TRP A 107 -15.04 -7.28 -5.27
C TRP A 107 -13.58 -6.96 -4.96
N ALA A 108 -13.11 -7.23 -3.74
CA ALA A 108 -11.72 -7.02 -3.35
C ALA A 108 -10.75 -7.81 -4.24
N HIS A 109 -11.06 -9.09 -4.48
CA HIS A 109 -10.25 -9.97 -5.32
C HIS A 109 -10.19 -9.48 -6.77
N LYS A 110 -11.34 -9.16 -7.39
CA LYS A 110 -11.37 -8.65 -8.78
C LYS A 110 -10.64 -7.32 -8.92
N CYS A 111 -10.81 -6.41 -7.96
CA CYS A 111 -10.11 -5.13 -7.97
C CYS A 111 -8.59 -5.35 -7.89
N LEU A 112 -8.13 -6.20 -6.97
CA LEU A 112 -6.71 -6.54 -6.84
C LEU A 112 -6.15 -7.15 -8.15
N LEU A 113 -6.87 -8.10 -8.77
CA LEU A 113 -6.45 -8.67 -10.05
C LEU A 113 -6.32 -7.61 -11.15
N ALA A 114 -7.26 -6.66 -11.22
CA ALA A 114 -7.20 -5.57 -12.20
C ALA A 114 -6.00 -4.64 -11.94
N VAL A 115 -5.73 -4.29 -10.67
CA VAL A 115 -4.54 -3.52 -10.28
C VAL A 115 -3.24 -4.24 -10.67
N LEU A 116 -3.16 -5.55 -10.47
CA LEU A 116 -1.97 -6.34 -10.80
C LEU A 116 -1.76 -6.49 -12.31
N ARG A 117 -2.82 -6.57 -13.11
CA ARG A 117 -2.73 -6.62 -14.58
C ARG A 117 -2.26 -5.31 -15.20
N GLY A 118 -2.71 -4.18 -14.64
CA GLY A 118 -2.36 -2.84 -15.14
C GLY A 118 -0.95 -2.37 -14.74
N ARG A 119 -0.30 -3.05 -13.79
CA ARG A 119 1.09 -2.78 -13.43
C ARG A 119 2.00 -3.65 -14.29
N VAL A 120 2.86 -3.01 -15.09
CA VAL A 120 4.02 -3.66 -15.69
C VAL A 120 4.76 -4.33 -14.54
N LEU A 121 4.72 -5.66 -14.49
CA LEU A 121 5.41 -6.43 -13.47
C LEU A 121 6.89 -6.02 -13.52
N TYR A 122 7.37 -5.36 -12.47
CA TYR A 122 8.71 -5.65 -12.01
C TYR A 122 8.70 -7.15 -11.74
N LYS A 123 9.17 -7.92 -12.73
CA LYS A 123 9.08 -9.39 -12.84
C LYS A 123 9.69 -10.11 -11.62
N GLU A 124 10.35 -9.37 -10.75
CA GLU A 124 11.26 -9.85 -9.72
C GLU A 124 10.62 -9.94 -8.34
N VAL A 125 9.62 -9.11 -8.01
CA VAL A 125 9.03 -9.12 -6.66
C VAL A 125 7.72 -9.91 -6.67
N ARG A 126 7.76 -11.12 -6.11
CA ARG A 126 6.60 -12.01 -5.96
C ARG A 126 5.55 -11.37 -5.05
N ARG A 127 4.26 -11.62 -5.31
CA ARG A 127 3.16 -11.29 -4.39
C ARG A 127 2.54 -12.57 -3.83
N PRO A 128 2.26 -12.67 -2.51
CA PRO A 128 2.56 -11.68 -1.47
C PRO A 128 4.08 -11.49 -1.28
N CYS A 129 4.50 -10.26 -0.99
CA CYS A 129 5.90 -9.88 -0.81
C CYS A 129 6.16 -9.69 0.69
N ARG A 130 6.99 -10.54 1.30
CA ARG A 130 7.42 -10.42 2.68
C ARG A 130 8.65 -9.51 2.72
N VAL A 131 8.52 -8.36 3.34
CA VAL A 131 9.60 -7.36 3.36
C VAL A 131 10.20 -7.18 4.74
N MET A 132 11.53 -7.14 4.82
CA MET A 132 12.23 -6.68 6.02
C MET A 132 12.49 -5.19 5.88
N VAL A 133 11.92 -4.38 6.78
CA VAL A 133 12.09 -2.92 6.79
C VAL A 133 13.13 -2.55 7.84
N LEU A 134 14.28 -2.04 7.43
CA LEU A 134 15.32 -1.54 8.32
C LEU A 134 15.19 -0.02 8.47
N VAL A 135 15.09 0.46 9.70
CA VAL A 135 14.94 1.88 10.03
C VAL A 135 16.02 2.29 11.01
N ASN A 136 16.76 3.35 10.68
CA ASN A 136 17.59 4.03 11.66
C ASN A 136 16.80 5.20 12.28
N PRO A 137 16.40 5.12 13.56
CA PRO A 137 15.57 6.14 14.20
C PRO A 137 16.27 7.50 14.27
N HIS A 138 17.60 7.53 14.26
CA HIS A 138 18.41 8.75 14.33
C HIS A 138 18.68 9.39 12.96
N SER A 139 18.21 8.79 11.86
CA SER A 139 18.42 9.35 10.53
C SER A 139 17.76 10.71 10.32
N GLY A 140 18.46 11.58 9.61
CA GLY A 140 17.99 12.93 9.29
C GLY A 140 17.82 13.79 10.53
N ARG A 141 16.58 14.16 10.85
CA ARG A 141 16.22 14.93 12.05
C ARG A 141 15.77 14.03 13.22
N GLY A 142 16.09 12.74 13.18
CA GLY A 142 15.62 11.76 14.17
C GLY A 142 14.14 11.39 14.03
N GLN A 143 13.59 11.52 12.81
CA GLN A 143 12.14 11.37 12.55
C GLN A 143 11.82 10.13 11.70
N ALA A 144 12.82 9.33 11.30
CA ALA A 144 12.60 8.21 10.38
C ALA A 144 11.56 7.21 10.90
N LEU A 145 11.61 6.86 12.19
CA LEU A 145 10.61 5.96 12.80
C LEU A 145 9.21 6.58 12.83
N GLN A 146 9.09 7.88 13.10
CA GLN A 146 7.81 8.60 13.07
C GLN A 146 7.23 8.69 11.65
N LEU A 147 8.09 8.88 10.65
CA LEU A 147 7.69 8.87 9.25
C LEU A 147 7.23 7.47 8.82
N PHE A 148 7.90 6.42 9.30
CA PHE A 148 7.49 5.04 9.07
C PHE A 148 6.08 4.79 9.62
N THR A 149 5.87 5.04 10.91
CA THR A 149 4.58 4.78 11.57
C THR A 149 3.47 5.70 11.05
N GLY A 150 3.79 6.95 10.75
CA GLY A 150 2.82 7.95 10.30
C GLY A 150 2.38 7.81 8.84
N HIS A 151 3.20 7.22 7.96
CA HIS A 151 2.92 7.17 6.53
C HIS A 151 3.10 5.77 5.93
N VAL A 152 4.28 5.17 6.11
CA VAL A 152 4.70 3.94 5.39
C VAL A 152 3.92 2.72 5.87
N GLN A 153 3.77 2.57 7.19
CA GLN A 153 3.06 1.44 7.80
C GLN A 153 1.62 1.31 7.30
N GLY A 154 0.90 2.43 7.19
CA GLY A 154 -0.45 2.46 6.64
C GLY A 154 -0.48 2.00 5.18
N MET A 155 0.43 2.51 4.36
CA MET A 155 0.53 2.13 2.94
C MET A 155 0.84 0.63 2.75
N LEU A 156 1.77 0.07 3.53
CA LEU A 156 2.09 -1.36 3.46
C LEU A 156 0.89 -2.22 3.85
N THR A 157 0.16 -1.82 4.90
CA THR A 157 -1.06 -2.51 5.35
C THR A 157 -2.15 -2.48 4.28
N GLU A 158 -2.39 -1.32 3.68
CA GLU A 158 -3.39 -1.12 2.62
C GLU A 158 -3.04 -1.88 1.33
N ALA A 159 -1.75 -2.03 1.04
CA ALA A 159 -1.25 -2.82 -0.07
C ALA A 159 -1.18 -4.33 0.22
N ALA A 160 -1.56 -4.77 1.42
CA ALA A 160 -1.44 -6.14 1.91
C ALA A 160 -0.01 -6.70 1.78
N VAL A 161 0.99 -5.86 2.06
CA VAL A 161 2.41 -6.22 2.06
C VAL A 161 2.82 -6.54 3.51
N PRO A 162 2.97 -7.84 3.88
CA PRO A 162 3.47 -8.20 5.20
C PRO A 162 4.90 -7.73 5.36
N TYR A 163 5.20 -7.15 6.53
CA TYR A 163 6.53 -6.63 6.81
C TYR A 163 6.98 -6.94 8.23
N THR A 164 8.31 -7.01 8.41
CA THR A 164 8.95 -7.02 9.73
C THR A 164 9.79 -5.76 9.87
N LEU A 165 9.53 -5.00 10.93
CA LEU A 165 10.25 -3.78 11.22
C LEU A 165 11.47 -4.09 12.09
N VAL A 166 12.65 -3.70 11.61
CA VAL A 166 13.92 -3.71 12.34
C VAL A 166 14.31 -2.28 12.62
N ILE A 167 14.47 -1.95 13.91
CA ILE A 167 15.00 -0.66 14.34
C ILE A 167 16.48 -0.87 14.65
N THR A 168 17.36 -0.18 13.95
CA THR A 168 18.80 -0.26 14.21
C THR A 168 19.17 0.54 15.46
N GLU A 169 20.19 0.07 16.18
CA GLU A 169 20.52 0.56 17.53
C GLU A 169 21.89 1.23 17.59
N HIS A 170 22.83 0.80 16.74
CA HIS A 170 24.17 1.34 16.64
C HIS A 170 24.71 1.24 15.21
N GLN A 171 25.86 1.88 14.97
CA GLN A 171 26.59 1.78 13.70
C GLN A 171 26.96 0.32 13.41
N ASN A 172 26.83 -0.09 12.15
CA ASN A 172 27.01 -1.47 11.66
C ASN A 172 25.98 -2.51 12.15
N HIS A 173 24.95 -2.13 12.93
CA HIS A 173 23.93 -3.10 13.35
C HIS A 173 23.22 -3.73 12.15
N ALA A 174 22.88 -2.96 11.11
CA ALA A 174 22.23 -3.51 9.92
C ALA A 174 23.16 -4.45 9.15
N ARG A 175 24.44 -4.12 9.05
CA ARG A 175 25.47 -4.97 8.43
C ARG A 175 25.58 -6.32 9.12
N GLU A 176 25.72 -6.31 10.45
CA GLU A 176 25.83 -7.52 11.27
C GLU A 176 24.59 -8.40 11.18
N MET A 177 23.41 -7.77 11.16
CA MET A 177 22.14 -8.48 11.04
C MET A 177 22.00 -9.13 9.66
N VAL A 178 22.11 -8.36 8.58
CA VAL A 178 21.91 -8.85 7.20
C VAL A 178 22.91 -9.95 6.84
N ARG A 179 24.14 -9.88 7.38
CA ARG A 179 25.15 -10.93 7.22
C ARG A 179 24.71 -12.27 7.81
N LYS A 180 23.89 -12.29 8.87
CA LYS A 180 23.46 -13.50 9.59
C LYS A 180 22.03 -13.93 9.29
N THR A 181 21.19 -13.03 8.77
CA THR A 181 19.77 -13.30 8.50
C THR A 181 19.58 -14.38 7.43
N ASP A 182 18.60 -15.26 7.62
CA ASP A 182 18.12 -16.13 6.55
C ASP A 182 17.32 -15.31 5.52
N LEU A 183 17.96 -15.01 4.38
CA LEU A 183 17.37 -14.17 3.33
C LEU A 183 16.23 -14.88 2.58
N SER A 184 16.10 -16.21 2.67
CA SER A 184 15.02 -16.96 2.00
C SER A 184 13.62 -16.66 2.57
N GLN A 185 13.57 -16.02 3.74
CA GLN A 185 12.34 -15.58 4.40
C GLN A 185 11.79 -14.28 3.80
N TRP A 186 12.60 -13.55 3.04
CA TRP A 186 12.29 -12.20 2.55
C TRP A 186 12.29 -12.15 1.03
N ASP A 187 11.31 -11.44 0.48
CA ASP A 187 11.22 -11.18 -0.95
C ASP A 187 11.89 -9.84 -1.32
N ALA A 188 12.10 -8.94 -0.34
CA ALA A 188 12.84 -7.69 -0.50
C ALA A 188 13.32 -7.14 0.86
N LEU A 189 14.36 -6.32 0.82
CA LEU A 189 14.81 -5.48 1.94
C LEU A 189 14.43 -4.03 1.66
N VAL A 190 13.78 -3.36 2.60
CA VAL A 190 13.40 -1.95 2.48
C VAL A 190 14.15 -1.14 3.52
N ILE A 191 14.86 -0.10 3.08
CA ILE A 191 15.78 0.66 3.91
C ILE A 191 15.24 2.07 4.05
N MET A 192 14.88 2.46 5.27
CA MET A 192 14.36 3.79 5.58
C MET A 192 15.37 4.58 6.39
N SER A 193 16.19 5.37 5.69
CA SER A 193 17.30 6.10 6.25
C SER A 193 17.86 7.09 5.22
N GLY A 194 19.05 7.63 5.47
CA GLY A 194 19.91 8.17 4.41
C GLY A 194 20.83 7.10 3.81
N ASP A 195 21.81 7.54 3.01
CA ASP A 195 22.69 6.64 2.24
C ASP A 195 23.55 5.69 3.11
N GLY A 196 23.85 6.07 4.37
CA GLY A 196 24.71 5.27 5.26
C GLY A 196 24.13 3.91 5.67
N LEU A 197 22.82 3.81 5.90
CA LEU A 197 22.21 2.52 6.29
C LEU A 197 22.17 1.55 5.11
N LEU A 198 21.95 2.07 3.90
CA LEU A 198 22.05 1.27 2.69
C LEU A 198 23.46 0.71 2.51
N PHE A 199 24.48 1.53 2.75
CA PHE A 199 25.87 1.09 2.70
C PHE A 199 26.14 -0.06 3.69
N GLU A 200 25.62 0.02 4.92
CA GLU A 200 25.72 -1.10 5.88
C GLU A 200 25.06 -2.37 5.34
N VAL A 201 23.84 -2.27 4.79
CA VAL A 201 23.11 -3.42 4.24
C VAL A 201 23.87 -4.06 3.09
N ILE A 202 24.36 -3.28 2.13
CA ILE A 202 25.10 -3.80 0.97
C ILE A 202 26.37 -4.52 1.42
N ASN A 203 27.17 -3.92 2.31
CA ASN A 203 28.37 -4.60 2.82
C ASN A 203 28.02 -5.86 3.61
N GLY A 204 26.92 -5.85 4.38
CA GLY A 204 26.42 -7.02 5.08
C GLY A 204 26.07 -8.17 4.15
N LEU A 205 25.46 -7.89 2.99
CA LEU A 205 25.18 -8.88 1.95
C LEU A 205 26.47 -9.41 1.31
N MET A 206 27.41 -8.51 0.99
CA MET A 206 28.68 -8.86 0.32
C MET A 206 29.64 -9.65 1.20
N GLU A 207 29.46 -9.64 2.53
CA GLU A 207 30.26 -10.37 3.51
C GLU A 207 29.76 -11.78 3.82
N ARG A 208 28.68 -12.20 3.16
CA ARG A 208 28.15 -13.55 3.31
C ARG A 208 28.92 -14.54 2.42
N GLU A 209 28.84 -15.81 2.78
CA GLU A 209 29.40 -16.88 1.95
C GLU A 209 28.62 -17.02 0.63
N ASP A 210 27.30 -16.87 0.69
CA ASP A 210 26.34 -16.87 -0.43
C ASP A 210 26.12 -15.47 -1.02
N TRP A 211 27.13 -14.60 -1.02
CA TRP A 211 26.96 -13.19 -1.42
C TRP A 211 26.45 -13.02 -2.86
N GLN A 212 26.78 -13.94 -3.76
CA GLN A 212 26.40 -13.87 -5.17
C GLN A 212 24.89 -13.99 -5.34
N GLU A 213 24.25 -14.86 -4.54
CA GLU A 213 22.80 -14.99 -4.44
C GLU A 213 22.21 -13.89 -3.57
N ALA A 214 22.84 -13.59 -2.44
CA ALA A 214 22.34 -12.62 -1.46
C ALA A 214 22.21 -11.21 -2.05
N ILE A 215 23.17 -10.76 -2.86
CA ILE A 215 23.16 -9.42 -3.46
C ILE A 215 22.05 -9.24 -4.51
N GLN A 216 21.45 -10.33 -5.00
CA GLN A 216 20.32 -10.28 -5.93
C GLN A 216 18.99 -9.97 -5.23
N ILE A 217 18.95 -9.94 -3.90
CA ILE A 217 17.72 -9.60 -3.19
C ILE A 217 17.29 -8.17 -3.52
N PRO A 218 16.02 -7.94 -3.93
CA PRO A 218 15.55 -6.60 -4.25
C PRO A 218 15.69 -5.64 -3.05
N LEU A 219 16.30 -4.48 -3.31
CA LEU A 219 16.45 -3.40 -2.32
C LEU A 219 15.51 -2.24 -2.64
N GLY A 220 14.70 -1.84 -1.67
CA GLY A 220 13.87 -0.64 -1.71
C GLY A 220 14.45 0.44 -0.79
N ILE A 221 14.42 1.70 -1.22
CA ILE A 221 14.92 2.82 -0.42
C ILE A 221 13.77 3.80 -0.16
N LEU A 222 13.55 4.11 1.11
CA LEU A 222 12.61 5.14 1.56
C LEU A 222 13.40 6.29 2.18
N PRO A 223 13.22 7.54 1.70
CA PRO A 223 13.97 8.66 2.23
C PRO A 223 13.57 8.92 3.69
N GLY A 224 14.55 8.80 4.60
CA GLY A 224 14.39 9.11 6.02
C GLY A 224 15.59 9.86 6.61
N GLY A 225 16.62 10.14 5.80
CA GLY A 225 17.87 10.76 6.20
C GLY A 225 18.02 12.23 5.82
N SER A 226 19.18 12.79 6.14
CA SER A 226 19.64 14.11 5.68
C SER A 226 20.26 14.04 4.29
N GLY A 227 20.97 12.96 3.97
CA GLY A 227 21.43 12.60 2.63
C GLY A 227 20.55 11.50 2.05
N ASN A 228 19.76 11.83 1.02
CA ASN A 228 18.87 10.91 0.31
C ASN A 228 19.20 10.91 -1.19
N ALA A 229 20.49 11.00 -1.54
CA ALA A 229 20.91 11.20 -2.93
C ALA A 229 20.42 10.06 -3.82
N LEU A 230 20.58 8.81 -3.35
CA LEU A 230 20.15 7.66 -4.14
C LEU A 230 18.62 7.59 -4.27
N ALA A 231 17.88 7.88 -3.20
CA ALA A 231 16.42 7.92 -3.28
C ALA A 231 15.94 8.99 -4.28
N ALA A 232 16.60 10.15 -4.31
CA ALA A 232 16.30 11.21 -5.27
C ALA A 232 16.64 10.80 -6.71
N SER A 233 17.80 10.15 -6.93
CA SER A 233 18.20 9.63 -8.25
C SER A 233 17.23 8.57 -8.76
N VAL A 234 16.91 7.55 -7.94
CA VAL A 234 15.94 6.51 -8.30
C VAL A 234 14.59 7.14 -8.63
N HIS A 235 14.13 8.12 -7.84
CA HIS A 235 12.87 8.81 -8.12
C HIS A 235 12.91 9.53 -9.47
N HIS A 236 13.99 10.24 -9.79
CA HIS A 236 14.16 10.95 -11.06
C HIS A 236 14.11 10.02 -12.27
N TYR A 237 14.77 8.86 -12.20
CA TYR A 237 14.80 7.88 -13.30
C TYR A 237 13.56 6.98 -13.37
N SER A 238 12.68 7.03 -12.38
CA SER A 238 11.45 6.22 -12.31
C SER A 238 10.19 6.94 -12.83
N GLN A 239 10.30 8.22 -13.19
CA GLN A 239 9.20 9.06 -13.68
C GLN A 239 8.98 8.93 -15.19
#